data_AF-A0A2V7TLI6-F1
#
_entry.id   AF-A0A2V7TLI6-F1
#
_cell.length_a   1.000
_cell.length_b   1.000
_cell.length_c   1.000
_cell.angle_alpha   90.00
_cell.angle_beta   90.00
_cell.angle_gamma   90.00
#
_symmetry.space_group_name_H-M   'P 1'
#
loop_
_entity.id
_entity.type
_entity.pdbx_description
1 polymer ?
#
loop_
_entity_poly.entity_id
_entity_poly.type
_entity_poly.pdbx_seq_one_letter_code
_entity_poly.pdbx_strand_id
1 'polypeptide(L)'
;MTFGAMVEKFLAKKKSEGKRSIQDDEERSVPLLAFFGKATPLAAIRTHRVAEYRMARRATTSRLGRPLAPATVNREVALLRSILRMALAWDELERGAGVRDD
;
A
#
# COMPACT_ATOMS: atom_id res chain seq x y z
N MET A 1 -4.40 9.38 9.58
CA MET A 1 -3.85 8.00 9.49
C MET A 1 -2.49 8.00 8.78
N THR A 2 -1.52 7.23 9.28
CA THR A 2 -0.20 7.05 8.63
C THR A 2 -0.21 5.85 7.67
N PHE A 3 0.78 5.78 6.78
CA PHE A 3 0.91 4.70 5.82
C PHE A 3 1.13 3.34 6.49
N GLY A 4 2.03 3.26 7.47
CA GLY A 4 2.29 2.02 8.21
C GLY A 4 1.03 1.46 8.89
N ALA A 5 0.30 2.32 9.61
CA ALA A 5 -0.95 1.92 10.26
C ALA A 5 -2.00 1.43 9.26
N MET A 6 -2.09 2.07 8.09
CA MET A 6 -3.02 1.66 7.04
C MET A 6 -2.63 0.31 6.41
N VAL A 7 -1.34 0.04 6.23
CA VAL A 7 -0.86 -1.27 5.75
C VAL A 7 -1.24 -2.36 6.74
N GLU A 8 -1.00 -2.16 8.03
CA GLU A 8 -1.38 -3.11 9.08
C GLU A 8 -2.89 -3.37 9.09
N LYS A 9 -3.70 -2.30 9.05
CA LYS A 9 -5.16 -2.39 9.01
C LYS A 9 -5.66 -3.11 7.73
N PHE A 10 -5.02 -2.86 6.58
CA PHE A 10 -5.29 -3.55 5.32
C PHE A 10 -5.01 -5.04 5.41
N LEU A 11 -3.82 -5.42 5.89
CA LEU A 11 -3.41 -6.81 6.03
C LEU A 11 -4.30 -7.56 7.02
N ALA A 12 -4.62 -6.94 8.16
CA ALA A 12 -5.55 -7.51 9.14
C ALA A 12 -6.93 -7.79 8.53
N LYS A 13 -7.49 -6.85 7.75
CA LYS A 13 -8.74 -7.07 7.03
C LYS A 13 -8.64 -8.20 6.00
N LYS A 14 -7.55 -8.29 5.24
CA LYS A 14 -7.38 -9.36 4.25
C LYS A 14 -7.18 -10.74 4.90
N LYS A 15 -6.57 -10.79 6.08
CA LYS A 15 -6.50 -12.02 6.90
C LYS A 15 -7.88 -12.44 7.39
N SER A 16 -8.68 -11.51 7.93
CA SER A 16 -10.02 -11.84 8.42
C SER A 16 -10.98 -12.26 7.30
N GLU A 17 -10.80 -11.75 6.08
CA GLU A 17 -11.52 -12.18 4.87
C GLU A 17 -11.07 -13.55 4.33
N GLY A 18 -10.08 -14.20 4.94
CA GLY A 18 -9.61 -15.53 4.51
C GLY A 18 -8.85 -15.51 3.18
N LYS A 19 -8.22 -14.40 2.80
CA LYS A 19 -7.46 -14.31 1.54
C LYS A 19 -6.31 -15.34 1.55
N ARG A 20 -6.38 -16.32 0.65
CA ARG A 20 -5.41 -17.44 0.53
C ARG A 20 -3.95 -17.00 0.37
N SER A 21 -3.71 -15.89 -0.32
CA SER A 21 -2.36 -15.39 -0.61
C SER A 21 -2.09 -14.05 0.07
N ILE A 22 -2.18 -14.02 1.40
CA ILE A 22 -1.83 -12.84 2.20
C ILE A 22 -0.31 -12.61 2.25
N GLN A 23 0.49 -13.67 2.27
CA GLN A 23 1.95 -13.61 2.30
C GLN A 23 2.50 -12.75 1.16
N ASP A 24 1.92 -12.91 -0.03
CA ASP A 24 2.21 -12.12 -1.22
C ASP A 24 2.02 -10.61 -1.01
N ASP A 25 0.97 -10.22 -0.27
CA ASP A 25 0.73 -8.81 0.06
C ASP A 25 1.71 -8.33 1.15
N GLU A 26 2.01 -9.18 2.13
CA GLU A 26 2.99 -8.88 3.18
C GLU A 26 4.37 -8.61 2.59
N GLU A 27 4.87 -9.49 1.72
CA GLU A 27 6.16 -9.36 1.05
C GLU A 27 6.21 -8.11 0.17
N ARG A 28 5.14 -7.83 -0.59
CA ARG A 28 5.04 -6.64 -1.44
C ARG A 28 4.89 -5.35 -0.63
N SER A 29 4.43 -5.42 0.62
CA SER A 29 4.33 -4.25 1.49
C SER A 29 5.70 -3.77 2.01
N VAL A 30 6.66 -4.68 2.16
CA VAL A 30 8.01 -4.36 2.67
C VAL A 30 8.70 -3.24 1.87
N PRO A 31 8.87 -3.35 0.54
CA PRO A 31 9.53 -2.29 -0.24
C PRO A 31 8.72 -1.00 -0.29
N LEU A 32 7.39 -1.06 -0.18
CA LEU A 32 6.54 0.12 -0.08
C LEU A 32 6.81 0.86 1.23
N LEU A 33 6.81 0.15 2.36
CA LEU A 33 7.06 0.71 3.68
C LEU A 33 8.49 1.28 3.78
N ALA A 34 9.47 0.60 3.18
CA ALA A 34 10.85 1.06 3.13
C ALA A 34 11.00 2.37 2.33
N PHE A 35 10.31 2.51 1.19
CA PHE A 35 10.40 3.70 0.34
C PHE A 35 9.58 4.88 0.88
N PHE A 36 8.32 4.64 1.21
CA PHE A 36 7.41 5.71 1.62
C PHE A 36 7.58 6.10 3.07
N GLY A 37 8.05 5.19 3.94
CA GLY A 37 8.16 5.39 5.38
C GLY A 37 6.85 5.11 6.11
N LYS A 38 6.94 4.40 7.25
CA LYS A 38 5.76 4.03 8.07
C LYS A 38 5.01 5.24 8.63
N ALA A 39 5.73 6.28 9.03
CA ALA A 39 5.17 7.48 9.63
C ALA A 39 4.52 8.45 8.62
N THR A 40 4.70 8.21 7.32
CA THR A 40 4.22 9.12 6.28
C THR A 40 2.69 9.24 6.29
N PRO A 41 2.13 10.46 6.35
CA PRO A 41 0.69 10.65 6.20
C PRO A 41 0.19 10.12 4.85
N LEU A 42 -0.97 9.46 4.81
CA LEU A 42 -1.53 8.93 3.56
C LEU A 42 -1.70 10.03 2.49
N ALA A 43 -2.11 11.23 2.89
CA ALA A 43 -2.27 12.39 2.00
C ALA A 43 -0.95 12.88 1.37
N ALA A 44 0.20 12.47 1.90
CA ALA A 44 1.51 12.79 1.33
C ALA A 44 1.93 11.80 0.21
N ILE A 45 1.28 10.65 0.09
CA ILE A 45 1.53 9.67 -0.98
C ILE A 45 0.78 10.10 -2.25
N ARG A 46 1.33 11.12 -2.93
CA ARG A 46 0.78 11.65 -4.17
C ARG A 46 1.34 10.93 -5.40
N THR A 47 0.78 11.22 -6.57
CA THR A 47 1.17 10.64 -7.86
C THR A 47 2.67 10.75 -8.16
N HIS A 48 3.30 11.88 -7.86
CA HIS A 48 4.75 12.07 -8.06
C HIS A 48 5.59 11.10 -7.22
N ARG A 49 5.25 10.88 -5.94
CA ARG A 49 5.95 9.92 -5.06
C ARG A 49 5.82 8.49 -5.58
N VAL A 50 4.69 8.14 -6.19
CA VAL A 50 4.50 6.82 -6.82
C VAL A 50 5.35 6.67 -8.09
N ALA A 51 5.53 7.76 -8.86
CA ALA A 51 6.43 7.76 -10.01
C ALA A 51 7.89 7.59 -9.55
N GLU A 52 8.33 8.32 -8.52
CA GLU A 52 9.66 8.16 -7.90
C GLU A 52 9.89 6.73 -7.43
N TYR A 53 8.90 6.14 -6.74
CA TYR A 53 8.97 4.75 -6.31
C TYR A 53 9.18 3.79 -7.47
N ARG A 54 8.42 3.93 -8.57
CA ARG A 54 8.56 3.06 -9.74
C ARG A 54 9.97 3.11 -10.32
N MET A 55 10.55 4.30 -10.43
CA MET A 55 11.90 4.47 -10.96
C MET A 55 12.95 3.86 -10.03
N ALA A 56 12.93 4.23 -8.74
CA ALA A 56 13.88 3.74 -7.75
C ALA A 56 13.81 2.22 -7.60
N ARG A 57 12.58 1.67 -7.59
CA ARG A 57 12.36 0.23 -7.43
C ARG A 57 12.80 -0.57 -8.64
N ARG A 58 12.60 -0.06 -9.85
CA ARG A 58 13.06 -0.71 -11.08
C ARG A 58 14.60 -0.77 -11.18
N ALA A 59 15.28 0.21 -10.59
CA ALA A 59 16.74 0.23 -10.48
C ALA A 59 17.28 -0.71 -9.38
N THR A 60 16.42 -1.26 -8.51
CA THR A 60 16.87 -2.17 -7.45
C THR A 60 17.23 -3.54 -8.02
N THR A 61 18.36 -4.07 -7.57
CA THR A 61 18.82 -5.43 -7.90
C THR A 61 18.06 -6.46 -7.08
N SER A 62 17.51 -7.47 -7.75
CA SER A 62 16.91 -8.65 -7.13
C SER A 62 17.95 -9.51 -6.42
N ARG A 63 17.49 -10.46 -5.59
CA ARG A 63 18.36 -11.46 -4.93
C ARG A 63 19.26 -12.23 -5.90
N LEU A 64 18.87 -12.35 -7.16
CA LEU A 64 19.61 -13.05 -8.21
C LEU A 64 20.59 -12.14 -8.97
N GLY A 65 20.87 -10.94 -8.48
CA GLY A 65 21.81 -10.01 -9.12
C GLY A 65 21.27 -9.31 -10.38
N ARG A 66 19.96 -9.43 -10.66
CA ARG A 66 19.33 -8.85 -11.86
C ARG A 66 18.37 -7.71 -11.49
N PRO A 67 18.19 -6.67 -12.32
CA PRO A 67 17.15 -5.67 -12.10
C PRO A 67 15.76 -6.30 -11.92
N LEU A 68 14.92 -5.69 -11.09
CA LEU A 68 13.54 -6.18 -10.91
C LEU A 68 12.75 -6.13 -12.22
N ALA A 69 12.00 -7.20 -12.48
CA ALA A 69 11.10 -7.24 -13.60
C ALA A 69 10.01 -6.15 -13.46
N PRO A 70 9.61 -5.46 -14.55
CA PRO A 70 8.54 -4.47 -14.50
C PRO A 70 7.24 -5.01 -13.89
N ALA A 71 6.94 -6.29 -14.12
CA ALA A 71 5.77 -6.96 -13.56
C ALA A 71 5.79 -7.02 -12.01
N THR A 72 6.96 -7.15 -11.39
CA THR A 72 7.08 -7.13 -9.92
C THR A 72 6.73 -5.76 -9.36
N VAL A 73 7.34 -4.70 -9.93
CA VAL A 73 7.05 -3.32 -9.53
C VAL A 73 5.57 -2.98 -9.74
N ASN A 74 4.98 -3.44 -10.84
CA ASN A 74 3.56 -3.22 -11.12
C ASN A 74 2.64 -3.90 -10.07
N ARG A 75 2.99 -5.10 -9.60
CA ARG A 75 2.25 -5.79 -8.52
C ARG A 75 2.36 -5.04 -7.20
N GLU A 76 3.54 -4.52 -6.86
CA GLU A 76 3.75 -3.68 -5.67
C GLU A 76 2.89 -2.40 -5.76
N VAL A 77 2.86 -1.72 -6.91
CA VAL A 77 2.01 -0.53 -7.12
C VAL A 77 0.51 -0.86 -7.12
N ALA A 78 0.12 -2.04 -7.60
CA ALA A 78 -1.27 -2.50 -7.54
C ALA A 78 -1.73 -2.74 -6.09
N LEU A 79 -0.85 -3.27 -5.24
CA LEU A 79 -1.09 -3.37 -3.80
C LEU A 79 -1.24 -1.99 -3.17
N LEU A 80 -0.31 -1.07 -3.44
CA LEU A 80 -0.39 0.31 -2.94
C LEU A 80 -1.74 0.96 -3.28
N ARG A 81 -2.19 0.81 -4.53
CA ARG A 81 -3.50 1.34 -4.96
C ARG A 81 -4.65 0.74 -4.15
N SER A 82 -4.61 -0.56 -3.88
CA SER A 82 -5.63 -1.24 -3.09
C SER A 82 -5.66 -0.74 -1.64
N ILE A 83 -4.49 -0.52 -1.04
CA ILE A 83 -4.35 0.05 0.31
C ILE A 83 -4.96 1.46 0.35
N LEU A 84 -4.62 2.34 -0.59
CA LEU A 84 -5.13 3.71 -0.63
C LEU A 84 -6.64 3.77 -0.89
N ARG A 85 -7.18 2.89 -1.74
CA ARG A 85 -8.62 2.78 -1.96
C ARG A 85 -9.37 2.36 -0.70
N MET A 86 -8.83 1.41 0.06
CA MET A 86 -9.43 1.01 1.33
C MET A 86 -9.40 2.15 2.35
N ALA A 87 -8.32 2.95 2.37
CA ALA A 87 -8.26 4.12 3.23
C ALA A 87 -9.33 5.15 2.89
N LEU A 88 -9.55 5.44 1.60
CA LEU A 88 -10.61 6.34 1.14
C LEU A 88 -12.00 5.84 1.53
N ALA A 89 -12.28 4.55 1.31
CA ALA A 89 -13.57 3.97 1.67
C ALA A 89 -13.85 4.05 3.19
N TRP A 90 -12.82 3.93 4.04
CA TRP A 90 -13.01 4.11 5.48
C TRP A 90 -13.18 5.56 5.90
N ASP A 91 -12.43 6.49 5.31
CA ASP A 91 -12.62 7.92 5.56
C ASP A 91 -14.03 8.37 5.14
N GLU A 92 -14.55 7.84 4.02
CA GLU A 92 -15.94 8.07 3.59
C GLU A 92 -16.97 7.51 4.58
N LEU A 93 -16.77 6.29 5.10
CA LEU A 93 -17.65 5.69 6.10
C LEU A 93 -17.62 6.44 7.44
N GLU A 94 -16.44 6.89 7.88
CA GLU A 94 -16.29 7.69 9.11
C GLU A 94 -16.98 9.05 8.97
N ARG A 95 -16.90 9.69 7.80
CA ARG A 95 -17.64 10.94 7.52
C ARG A 95 -19.15 10.74 7.41
N GLY A 96 -19.59 9.67 6.75
CA GLY A 96 -21.02 9.37 6.56
C GLY A 96 -21.72 8.88 7.82
N ALA A 97 -20.99 8.24 8.73
CA ALA A 97 -21.51 7.78 10.02
C ALA A 97 -21.85 8.96 10.97
N GLY A 98 -21.33 10.15 10.73
CA GLY A 98 -21.67 11.37 11.49
C GLY A 98 -22.89 12.15 10.99
N VAL A 99 -23.61 11.65 9.97
CA VAL A 99 -24.78 12.33 9.35
C VAL A 99 -26.07 11.50 9.54
N ARG A 100 -26.13 10.66 10.58
CA ARG A 100 -27.31 9.87 10.92
C ARG A 100 -27.65 9.99 12.40
N ASP A 101 -27.88 11.22 12.84
CA ASP A 101 -28.53 11.55 14.11
C ASP A 101 -29.43 12.78 13.86
N ASP A 102 -30.44 12.64 12.99
CA ASP A 102 -31.55 13.60 12.81
C ASP A 102 -32.87 12.83 12.65
#